data_AF-A0A835LDR6-F1
#
_entry.id   AF-A0A835LDR6-F1
#
_cell.length_a   1.000
_cell.length_b   1.000
_cell.length_c   1.000
_cell.angle_alpha   90.00
_cell.angle_beta   90.00
_cell.angle_gamma   90.00
#
_symmetry.space_group_name_H-M   'P 1'
#
loop_
_entity.id
_entity.type
_entity.pdbx_description
1 polymer ?
#
loop_
_entity_poly.entity_id
_entity_poly.type
_entity_poly.pdbx_seq_one_letter_code
_entity_poly.pdbx_strand_id
1 'polypeptide(L)'
;MQAAACGHPFRKKCWKGYVGTTINDGPGCLVLRCPDPSCHAAVGHDMINSLVSNESKEKYSRYLLRTFVESNHKIKCCPALGYENAIDFEVGSESYNVCAEDAHSDQVDLEE
;
A
#
# COMPACT_ATOMS: atom_id res chain seq x y z
N MET A 1 22.72 8.08 17.95
CA MET A 1 21.79 6.93 17.86
C MET A 1 20.54 7.39 17.11
N GLN A 2 19.62 6.51 16.74
CA GLN A 2 18.35 6.85 16.09
C GLN A 2 17.23 6.04 16.73
N ALA A 3 16.02 6.59 16.82
CA ALA A 3 14.84 5.93 17.34
C ALA A 3 13.64 6.22 16.43
N ALA A 4 12.69 5.30 16.38
CA ALA A 4 11.35 5.58 15.88
C ALA A 4 10.57 6.41 16.94
N ALA A 5 9.28 6.67 16.69
CA ALA A 5 8.44 7.45 17.59
C ALA A 5 8.32 6.86 19.01
N CYS A 6 8.59 5.57 19.20
CA CYS A 6 8.60 4.92 20.52
C CYS A 6 9.78 5.30 21.42
N GLY A 7 10.83 5.95 20.90
CA GLY A 7 12.01 6.32 21.68
C GLY A 7 13.06 5.23 21.89
N HIS A 8 12.82 3.98 21.48
CA HIS A 8 13.82 2.90 21.59
C HIS A 8 15.07 3.19 20.73
N PRO A 9 16.26 3.37 21.34
CA PRO A 9 17.44 3.81 20.61
C PRO A 9 18.23 2.63 20.05
N PHE A 10 18.54 2.68 18.75
CA PHE A 10 19.48 1.76 18.12
C PHE A 10 20.60 2.51 17.40
N ARG A 11 21.72 1.82 17.15
CA ARG A 11 22.83 2.41 16.37
C ARG A 11 22.36 2.63 14.93
N LYS A 12 22.80 3.73 14.31
CA LYS A 12 22.48 4.04 12.91
C LYS A 12 22.82 2.87 11.98
N LYS A 13 23.95 2.18 12.19
CA LYS A 13 24.34 1.00 11.40
C LYS A 13 23.32 -0.16 11.47
N CYS A 14 22.74 -0.40 12.65
CA CYS A 14 21.74 -1.46 12.85
C CYS A 14 20.45 -1.11 12.12
N TRP A 15 20.01 0.14 12.23
CA TRP A 15 18.88 0.67 11.46
C TRP A 15 19.10 0.54 9.95
N LYS A 16 20.27 0.92 9.44
CA LYS A 16 20.58 0.80 8.01
C LYS A 16 20.49 -0.65 7.52
N GLY A 17 21.09 -1.59 8.27
CA GLY A 17 21.02 -3.01 7.94
C GLY A 17 19.59 -3.53 7.99
N TYR A 18 18.87 -3.27 9.09
CA TYR A 18 17.50 -3.70 9.27
C TYR A 18 16.57 -3.20 8.18
N VAL A 19 16.51 -1.88 7.97
CA VAL A 19 15.64 -1.28 6.93
C VAL A 19 16.06 -1.74 5.53
N GLY A 20 17.36 -1.79 5.25
CA GLY A 20 17.88 -2.22 3.95
C GLY A 20 17.53 -3.68 3.63
N THR A 21 17.68 -4.59 4.60
CA THR A 21 17.28 -5.99 4.45
C THR A 21 15.78 -6.09 4.22
N THR A 22 14.94 -5.46 5.03
CA THR A 22 13.48 -5.56 4.86
C THR A 22 13.00 -5.00 3.52
N ILE A 23 13.63 -3.94 2.98
CA ILE A 23 13.31 -3.44 1.63
C ILE A 23 13.68 -4.47 0.56
N ASN A 24 14.82 -5.14 0.70
CA ASN A 24 15.24 -6.16 -0.27
C ASN A 24 14.40 -7.45 -0.17
N ASP A 25 13.88 -7.77 1.02
CA ASP A 25 12.97 -8.90 1.23
C ASP A 25 11.59 -8.68 0.58
N GLY A 26 11.21 -7.42 0.32
CA GLY A 26 10.08 -7.07 -0.53
C GLY A 26 9.09 -6.07 0.10
N PRO A 27 7.80 -6.10 -0.30
CA PRO A 27 6.82 -5.08 0.09
C PRO A 27 6.44 -5.08 1.58
N GLY A 28 6.88 -6.09 2.35
CA GLY A 28 6.72 -6.12 3.81
C GLY A 28 7.37 -4.92 4.52
N CYS A 29 8.31 -4.23 3.87
CA CYS A 29 8.90 -2.99 4.39
C CYS A 29 7.89 -1.84 4.58
N LEU A 30 6.71 -1.89 3.96
CA LEU A 30 5.67 -0.86 4.13
C LEU A 30 5.02 -0.88 5.51
N VAL A 31 5.12 -2.00 6.22
CA VAL A 31 4.60 -2.17 7.59
C VAL A 31 5.72 -2.31 8.62
N LEU A 32 6.92 -1.81 8.30
CA LEU A 32 8.10 -1.91 9.15
C LEU A 32 7.87 -1.33 10.55
N ARG A 33 8.30 -2.08 11.57
CA ARG A 33 8.16 -1.72 12.99
C ARG A 33 9.51 -1.49 13.66
N CYS A 34 9.43 -0.99 14.90
CA CYS A 34 10.56 -0.94 15.80
C CYS A 34 11.25 -2.33 15.89
N PRO A 35 12.59 -2.41 15.89
CA PRO A 35 13.34 -3.66 16.05
C PRO A 35 13.13 -4.35 17.40
N ASP A 36 12.60 -3.64 18.40
CA ASP A 36 12.22 -4.24 19.69
C ASP A 36 10.97 -5.13 19.51
N PRO A 37 11.05 -6.45 19.78
CA PRO A 37 9.94 -7.38 19.57
C PRO A 37 8.68 -7.08 20.39
N SER A 38 8.80 -6.36 21.51
CA SER A 38 7.66 -5.95 22.35
C SER A 38 7.00 -4.67 21.84
N CYS A 39 7.64 -3.98 20.88
CA CYS A 39 7.21 -2.68 20.39
C CYS A 39 6.58 -2.76 19.00
N HIS A 40 5.39 -2.18 18.86
CA HIS A 40 4.65 -2.15 17.60
C HIS A 40 4.70 -0.79 16.91
N ALA A 41 5.59 0.12 17.33
CA ALA A 41 5.68 1.45 16.74
C ALA A 41 6.11 1.38 15.27
N ALA A 42 5.39 2.08 14.40
CA ALA A 42 5.74 2.19 12.99
C ALA A 42 7.03 2.97 12.79
N VAL A 43 7.79 2.59 11.75
CA VAL A 43 8.92 3.38 11.26
C VAL A 43 8.42 4.31 10.15
N GLY A 44 8.58 5.62 10.32
CA GLY A 44 8.08 6.61 9.38
C GLY A 44 8.89 6.67 8.07
N HIS A 45 8.24 7.12 7.00
CA HIS A 45 8.84 7.26 5.67
C HIS A 45 10.12 8.10 5.68
N ASP A 46 10.11 9.25 6.36
CA ASP A 46 11.27 10.15 6.44
C ASP A 46 12.48 9.46 7.07
N MET A 47 12.23 8.66 8.11
CA MET A 47 13.28 7.89 8.76
C MET A 47 13.86 6.84 7.82
N ILE A 48 13.01 6.09 7.11
CA ILE A 48 13.44 5.12 6.10
C ILE A 48 14.31 5.81 5.03
N ASN A 49 13.84 6.92 4.47
CA ASN A 49 14.57 7.70 3.47
C ASN A 49 15.91 8.26 3.99
N SER A 50 16.01 8.58 5.28
CA SER A 50 17.28 9.06 5.86
C SER A 50 18.33 7.94 6.06
N LEU A 51 17.88 6.68 6.11
CA LEU A 51 18.73 5.54 6.48
C LEU A 51 19.28 4.78 5.26
N VAL A 52 18.55 4.76 4.15
CA VAL A 52 18.85 3.86 3.02
C VAL A 52 19.52 4.57 1.84
N SER A 53 20.17 3.77 0.96
CA SER A 53 20.77 4.26 -0.29
C SER A 53 19.71 4.66 -1.31
N ASN A 54 20.08 5.43 -2.34
CA ASN A 54 19.14 5.84 -3.39
C ASN A 54 18.48 4.64 -4.10
N GLU A 55 19.23 3.58 -4.39
CA GLU A 55 18.68 2.35 -4.97
C GLU A 55 17.57 1.73 -4.09
N SER A 56 17.79 1.69 -2.77
CA SER A 56 16.79 1.18 -1.83
C SER A 56 15.58 2.12 -1.70
N LYS A 57 15.79 3.44 -1.82
CA LYS A 57 14.68 4.42 -1.87
C LYS A 57 13.79 4.18 -3.09
N GLU A 58 14.39 3.95 -4.26
CA GLU A 58 13.64 3.67 -5.48
C GLU A 58 12.81 2.39 -5.37
N LYS A 59 13.38 1.32 -4.79
CA LYS A 59 12.66 0.08 -4.48
C LYS A 59 11.48 0.35 -3.54
N TYR A 60 11.73 1.06 -2.44
CA TYR A 60 10.71 1.41 -1.45
C TYR A 60 9.58 2.27 -2.05
N SER A 61 9.91 3.29 -2.84
CA SER A 61 8.92 4.13 -3.56
C SER A 61 8.09 3.33 -4.54
N ARG A 62 8.68 2.34 -5.22
CA ARG A 62 7.94 1.43 -6.12
C ARG A 62 6.92 0.60 -5.36
N TYR A 63 7.27 0.08 -4.18
CA TYR A 63 6.33 -0.66 -3.34
C TYR A 63 5.19 0.23 -2.83
N LEU A 64 5.50 1.45 -2.40
CA LEU A 64 4.49 2.44 -2.00
C LEU A 64 3.51 2.73 -3.14
N LEU A 65 4.02 3.05 -4.34
CA LEU A 65 3.20 3.38 -5.50
C LEU A 65 2.29 2.21 -5.88
N ARG A 66 2.85 1.00 -5.96
CA ARG A 66 2.09 -0.21 -6.30
C ARG A 66 0.95 -0.44 -5.32
N THR A 67 1.24 -0.34 -4.03
CA THR A 67 0.23 -0.55 -2.97
C THR A 67 -0.82 0.55 -2.97
N PHE A 68 -0.43 1.80 -3.25
CA PHE A 68 -1.36 2.91 -3.39
C PHE A 68 -2.31 2.67 -4.56
N VAL A 69 -1.80 2.34 -5.74
CA VAL A 69 -2.62 2.05 -6.94
C VAL A 69 -3.56 0.88 -6.67
N GLU A 70 -3.06 -0.25 -6.17
CA GLU A 70 -3.86 -1.44 -5.84
C GLU A 70 -4.96 -1.14 -4.80
N SER A 71 -4.69 -0.28 -3.83
CA SER A 71 -5.69 0.15 -2.84
C SER A 71 -6.74 1.06 -3.48
N ASN A 72 -6.37 1.94 -4.40
CA ASN A 72 -7.32 2.82 -5.10
C ASN A 72 -8.21 2.07 -6.11
N HIS A 73 -7.70 1.02 -6.77
CA HIS A 73 -8.55 0.15 -7.60
C HIS A 73 -9.60 -0.58 -6.76
N LYS A 74 -9.26 -0.99 -5.53
CA LYS A 74 -10.23 -1.57 -4.59
C LYS A 74 -11.24 -0.54 -4.06
N ILE A 75 -10.87 0.74 -3.99
CA ILE A 75 -11.75 1.83 -3.55
C ILE A 75 -12.80 2.21 -4.62
N LYS A 76 -12.60 1.86 -5.90
CA LYS A 76 -13.56 2.16 -6.98
C LYS A 76 -14.55 1.04 -7.33
N CYS A 77 -14.49 -0.11 -6.67
CA CYS A 77 -15.55 -1.10 -6.75
C CYS A 77 -16.39 -1.04 -5.49
N CYS A 78 -17.21 0.00 -5.36
CA CYS A 78 -18.46 -0.13 -4.62
C CYS A 78 -19.43 -0.89 -5.55
N PRO A 79 -19.72 -2.18 -5.35
CA PRO A 79 -20.90 -2.78 -5.94
C PRO A 79 -22.10 -2.16 -5.21
N ALA A 80 -22.52 -0.98 -5.65
CA ALA A 80 -23.79 -0.43 -5.24
C ALA A 80 -24.88 -1.32 -5.86
N LEU A 81 -25.21 -2.42 -5.18
CA LEU A 81 -26.53 -3.03 -5.30
C LEU A 81 -27.53 -1.91 -4.98
N GLY A 82 -28.35 -1.62 -5.98
CA GLY A 82 -28.93 -0.31 -6.21
C GLY A 82 -29.53 0.37 -4.98
N TYR A 83 -28.99 1.54 -4.66
CA TYR A 83 -29.76 2.65 -4.11
C TYR A 83 -29.10 3.93 -4.59
N GLU A 84 -29.81 4.62 -5.48
CA GLU A 84 -29.48 5.95 -6.01
C GLU A 84 -29.27 6.91 -4.84
N ASN A 85 -28.08 7.51 -4.74
CA ASN A 85 -27.79 8.84 -4.21
C ASN A 85 -26.27 9.02 -4.19
N ALA A 86 -25.67 9.28 -5.35
CA ALA A 86 -24.27 9.68 -5.45
C ALA A 86 -24.16 11.20 -5.24
N ILE A 87 -23.38 11.63 -4.26
CA ILE A 87 -22.95 13.03 -4.13
C ILE A 87 -21.78 13.22 -5.09
N ASP A 88 -21.97 14.10 -6.05
CA ASP A 88 -21.00 14.48 -7.07
C ASP A 88 -19.85 15.27 -6.44
N PHE A 89 -18.62 14.90 -6.76
CA PHE A 89 -17.43 15.68 -6.49
C PHE A 89 -16.61 15.74 -7.79
N GLU A 90 -16.86 16.79 -8.57
CA GLU A 90 -16.04 17.13 -9.72
C GLU A 90 -14.65 17.60 -9.25
N VAL A 91 -13.63 16.75 -9.47
CA VAL A 91 -12.29 17.22 -9.83
C VAL A 91 -11.78 16.34 -10.95
N GLY A 92 -11.73 16.94 -12.14
CA GLY A 92 -11.37 16.27 -13.38
C GLY A 92 -9.96 15.71 -13.40
N SER A 93 -9.83 14.54 -14.00
CA SER A 93 -8.76 14.14 -14.92
C SER A 93 -9.17 12.80 -15.53
N GLU A 94 -9.18 12.76 -16.86
CA GLU A 94 -9.66 11.66 -17.70
C GLU A 94 -9.01 10.32 -17.35
N SER A 95 -9.83 9.29 -17.10
CA SER A 95 -9.38 7.91 -17.14
C SER A 95 -10.46 7.06 -17.83
N TYR A 96 -10.18 6.62 -19.06
CA TYR A 96 -10.99 5.63 -19.75
C TYR A 96 -10.91 4.31 -18.97
N ASN A 97 -12.04 3.84 -18.47
CA ASN A 97 -12.17 2.48 -17.94
C ASN A 97 -12.91 1.65 -18.99
N VAL A 98 -12.19 0.74 -19.64
CA VAL A 98 -12.83 -0.37 -20.38
C VAL A 98 -13.07 -1.47 -19.36
N CYS A 99 -14.32 -1.64 -18.95
CA CYS A 99 -14.77 -2.84 -18.26
C CYS A 99 -14.89 -3.94 -19.32
N ALA A 100 -13.96 -4.91 -19.30
CA ALA A 100 -14.14 -6.12 -20.09
C ALA A 100 -15.27 -6.94 -19.45
N GLU A 101 -16.37 -7.13 -20.18
CA GLU A 101 -17.45 -8.01 -19.78
C GLU A 101 -17.12 -9.44 -20.22
N ASP A 102 -16.76 -10.30 -19.26
CA ASP A 102 -16.77 -11.74 -19.49
C ASP A 102 -18.21 -12.24 -19.41
N ALA A 103 -18.86 -12.33 -20.58
CA ALA A 103 -20.14 -13.02 -20.73
C ALA A 103 -19.94 -14.53 -20.49
N HIS A 104 -20.39 -15.02 -19.33
CA HIS A 104 -20.75 -16.43 -19.19
C HIS A 104 -22.27 -16.54 -19.33
N SER A 105 -22.69 -16.91 -20.54
CA SER A 105 -23.97 -17.56 -20.79
C SER A 105 -24.05 -18.84 -19.96
N ASP A 106 -25.14 -19.03 -19.22
CA ASP A 106 -25.89 -20.28 -19.23
C ASP A 106 -27.30 -20.05 -18.63
N GLN A 107 -28.30 -20.19 -19.50
CA GLN A 107 -29.73 -20.36 -19.23
C GLN A 107 -29.90 -21.80 -18.68
N VAL A 108 -30.75 -22.13 -17.70
CA VAL A 108 -32.17 -22.51 -17.82
C VAL A 108 -32.79 -22.53 -16.41
N ASP A 109 -34.02 -22.04 -16.25
CA ASP A 109 -35.11 -22.76 -15.57
C ASP A 109 -36.39 -21.91 -15.63
N LEU A 110 -37.32 -22.30 -16.50
CA LEU A 110 -38.72 -21.89 -16.42
C LEU A 110 -39.52 -23.18 -16.26
N GLU A 111 -40.01 -23.41 -15.03
CA GLU A 111 -41.09 -24.36 -14.76
C GLU A 111 -42.42 -23.59 -14.66
N GLU A 112 -43.43 -24.21 -15.29
CA GLU A 112 -44.87 -23.89 -15.47
C GLU A 112 -45.29 -22.76 -16.43
#